data_AF-A0A7J3T1F6-F1
#
_entry.id   AF-A0A7J3T1F6-F1
#
_cell.length_a   1.000
_cell.length_b   1.000
_cell.length_c   1.000
_cell.angle_alpha   90.00
_cell.angle_beta   90.00
_cell.angle_gamma   90.00
#
_symmetry.space_group_name_H-M   'P 1'
#
loop_
_entity.id
_entity.type
_entity.pdbx_description
1 polymer ?
#
loop_
_entity_poly.entity_id
_entity_poly.type
_entity_poly.pdbx_seq_one_letter_code
_entity_poly.pdbx_strand_id
1 'polypeptide(L)'
;MGKAKAEKTHKLISKSSNGGPIAEAEESARIGKITDALAFCESFLEMSRVSLKKTPAEFDLCAWRAAAELEYALFLFSLKYTDQDVTSGWKTESHNRSDSPAKLLKTVQTSVAKSKESVFSGNWLKAYEHAFTARQLLLRIQREYARKKHAGLLKRSGYYSSSST
;
A
#
# COMPACT_ATOMS: atom_id res chain seq x y z
N MET A 1 -56.92 26.75 -16.13
CA MET A 1 -56.34 25.86 -17.16
C MET A 1 -54.83 25.97 -17.04
N GLY A 2 -54.02 24.99 -16.63
CA GLY A 2 -54.18 23.55 -16.49
C GLY A 2 -52.83 22.96 -16.89
N LYS A 3 -52.13 22.31 -15.96
CA LYS A 3 -51.46 20.99 -16.12
C LYS A 3 -50.53 20.72 -14.93
N ALA A 4 -50.95 19.73 -14.14
CA ALA A 4 -50.12 18.95 -13.23
C ALA A 4 -49.14 18.05 -14.01
N LYS A 5 -48.00 17.73 -13.41
CA LYS A 5 -47.17 16.52 -13.60
C LYS A 5 -45.85 16.73 -12.84
N ALA A 6 -45.22 15.75 -12.22
CA ALA A 6 -45.59 14.48 -11.66
C ALA A 6 -44.40 14.11 -10.76
N GLU A 7 -44.71 13.68 -9.57
CA GLU A 7 -43.81 13.13 -8.57
C GLU A 7 -43.04 11.93 -9.12
N LYS A 8 -41.73 11.88 -8.90
CA LYS A 8 -40.91 10.69 -9.15
C LYS A 8 -39.94 10.48 -7.99
N THR A 9 -40.46 9.84 -6.95
CA THR A 9 -39.70 9.30 -5.84
C THR A 9 -38.88 8.11 -6.34
N HIS A 10 -37.57 8.31 -6.54
CA HIS A 10 -36.63 7.21 -6.73
C HIS A 10 -36.37 6.56 -5.36
N LYS A 11 -37.19 5.56 -5.05
CA LYS A 11 -36.95 4.62 -3.94
C LYS A 11 -35.79 3.71 -4.35
N LEU A 12 -34.58 4.05 -3.93
CA LEU A 12 -33.42 3.16 -3.99
C LEU A 12 -33.67 2.02 -2.99
N ILE A 13 -34.18 0.90 -3.50
CA ILE A 13 -34.23 -0.36 -2.79
C ILE A 13 -32.78 -0.83 -2.64
N SER A 14 -32.20 -0.61 -1.47
CA SER A 14 -30.99 -1.29 -1.04
C SER A 14 -31.29 -2.79 -1.01
N LYS A 15 -30.67 -3.55 -1.92
CA LYS A 15 -30.66 -5.01 -1.84
C LYS A 15 -30.03 -5.40 -0.50
N SER A 16 -30.86 -5.89 0.41
CA SER A 16 -30.44 -6.63 1.59
C SER A 16 -29.73 -7.89 1.10
N SER A 17 -28.40 -7.87 1.16
CA SER A 17 -27.58 -9.05 0.92
C SER A 17 -27.76 -10.00 2.09
N ASN A 18 -28.59 -11.03 1.92
CA ASN A 18 -28.59 -12.22 2.77
C ASN A 18 -27.23 -12.92 2.64
N GLY A 19 -26.25 -12.51 3.45
CA GLY A 19 -25.03 -13.28 3.67
C GLY A 19 -25.34 -14.43 4.61
N GLY A 20 -25.25 -15.67 4.16
CA GLY A 20 -25.32 -16.82 5.06
C GLY A 20 -24.12 -16.88 6.01
N PRO A 21 -24.14 -17.75 7.04
CA PRO A 21 -23.07 -17.87 8.04
C PRO A 21 -21.66 -18.10 7.46
N ILE A 22 -21.59 -18.69 6.26
CA ILE A 22 -20.34 -18.97 5.54
C ILE A 22 -19.71 -17.65 5.03
N ALA A 23 -20.51 -16.74 4.48
CA ALA A 23 -20.01 -15.46 3.97
C ALA A 23 -19.49 -14.56 5.09
N GLU A 24 -20.12 -14.60 6.27
CA GLU A 24 -19.67 -13.87 7.46
C GLU A 24 -18.35 -14.43 8.01
N ALA A 25 -18.19 -15.76 8.00
CA ALA A 25 -16.95 -16.41 8.42
C ALA A 25 -15.78 -16.10 7.47
N GLU A 26 -16.02 -16.13 6.15
CA GLU A 26 -15.02 -15.78 5.14
C GLU A 26 -14.60 -14.32 5.23
N GLU A 27 -15.56 -13.41 5.47
CA GLU A 27 -15.27 -12.00 5.69
C GLU A 27 -14.42 -11.81 6.95
N SER A 28 -14.81 -12.38 8.09
CA SER A 28 -14.04 -12.31 9.34
C SER A 28 -12.61 -12.84 9.16
N ALA A 29 -12.44 -13.97 8.46
CA ALA A 29 -11.12 -14.53 8.16
C ALA A 29 -10.28 -13.59 7.26
N ARG A 30 -10.90 -12.91 6.30
CA ARG A 30 -10.23 -11.92 5.43
C ARG A 30 -9.75 -10.72 6.24
N ILE A 31 -10.57 -10.21 7.16
CA ILE A 31 -10.23 -9.11 8.06
C ILE A 31 -9.01 -9.46 8.90
N GLY A 32 -8.98 -10.66 9.47
CA GLY A 32 -7.84 -11.17 10.23
C GLY A 32 -6.57 -11.17 9.37
N LYS A 33 -6.62 -11.75 8.17
CA LYS A 33 -5.47 -11.81 7.25
C LYS A 33 -4.96 -10.43 6.82
N ILE A 34 -5.86 -9.47 6.55
CA ILE A 34 -5.47 -8.09 6.22
C ILE A 34 -4.73 -7.45 7.41
N THR A 35 -5.28 -7.62 8.61
CA THR A 35 -4.72 -7.02 9.82
C THR A 35 -3.34 -7.60 10.15
N ASP A 36 -3.19 -8.93 10.01
CA ASP A 36 -1.92 -9.63 10.21
C ASP A 36 -0.86 -9.18 9.20
N ALA A 37 -1.23 -9.12 7.91
CA ALA A 37 -0.33 -8.66 6.86
C ALA A 37 0.14 -7.21 7.10
N LEU A 38 -0.76 -6.30 7.50
CA LEU A 38 -0.40 -4.94 7.85
C LEU A 38 0.52 -4.90 9.08
N ALA A 39 0.28 -5.73 10.10
CA ALA A 39 1.12 -5.81 11.29
C ALA A 39 2.54 -6.36 10.98
N PHE A 40 2.64 -7.40 10.15
CA PHE A 40 3.94 -7.91 9.68
C PHE A 40 4.68 -6.86 8.84
N CYS A 41 3.96 -6.13 7.98
CA CYS A 41 4.52 -5.00 7.24
C CYS A 41 5.12 -3.95 8.19
N GLU A 42 4.40 -3.51 9.22
CA GLU A 42 4.91 -2.57 10.24
C GLU A 42 6.19 -3.08 10.91
N SER A 43 6.21 -4.35 11.30
CA SER A 43 7.37 -5.00 11.92
C SER A 43 8.60 -4.99 11.00
N PHE A 44 8.44 -5.37 9.73
CA PHE A 44 9.53 -5.35 8.76
C PHE A 44 9.99 -3.94 8.39
N LEU A 45 9.10 -2.95 8.35
CA LEU A 45 9.47 -1.55 8.17
C LEU A 45 10.33 -1.04 9.33
N GLU A 46 9.98 -1.42 10.56
CA GLU A 46 10.78 -1.04 11.74
C GLU A 46 12.15 -1.71 11.72
N MET A 47 12.23 -3.00 11.39
CA MET A 47 13.50 -3.69 11.18
C MET A 47 14.34 -3.03 10.09
N SER A 48 13.73 -2.65 8.96
CA SER A 48 14.39 -1.94 7.87
C SER A 48 14.95 -0.60 8.35
N ARG A 49 14.17 0.17 9.13
CA ARG A 49 14.61 1.46 9.71
C ARG A 49 15.81 1.30 10.62
N VAL A 50 15.82 0.26 11.48
CA VAL A 50 16.95 -0.05 12.36
C VAL A 50 18.17 -0.48 11.56
N SER A 51 18.00 -1.33 10.54
CA SER A 51 19.08 -1.84 9.71
C SER A 51 19.63 -0.82 8.71
N LEU A 52 18.94 0.32 8.49
CA LEU A 52 19.45 1.43 7.68
C LEU A 52 20.83 1.93 8.15
N LYS A 53 21.14 1.77 9.44
CA LYS A 53 22.43 2.13 10.06
C LYS A 53 23.42 0.97 10.21
N LYS A 54 22.98 -0.27 9.94
CA LYS A 54 23.77 -1.49 10.18
C LYS A 54 24.38 -2.01 8.90
N THR A 55 23.58 -2.67 8.05
CA THR A 55 24.04 -3.28 6.82
C THR A 55 23.08 -3.03 5.66
N PRO A 56 23.60 -2.70 4.47
CA PRO A 56 22.83 -2.58 3.24
C PRO A 56 21.92 -3.79 2.93
N ALA A 57 22.41 -5.00 3.17
CA ALA A 57 21.72 -6.23 2.82
C ALA A 57 20.52 -6.51 3.73
N GLU A 58 20.63 -6.27 5.04
CA GLU A 58 19.50 -6.42 5.97
C GLU A 58 18.40 -5.39 5.69
N PHE A 59 18.79 -4.14 5.43
CA PHE A 59 17.84 -3.10 5.03
C PHE A 59 17.01 -3.53 3.82
N ASP A 60 17.68 -4.02 2.76
CA ASP A 60 17.06 -4.45 1.51
C ASP A 60 16.10 -5.63 1.77
N LEU A 61 16.56 -6.67 2.47
CA LEU A 61 15.75 -7.84 2.82
C LEU A 61 14.47 -7.45 3.58
N CYS A 62 14.59 -6.61 4.62
CA CYS A 62 13.44 -6.16 5.39
C CYS A 62 12.48 -5.30 4.56
N ALA A 63 13.00 -4.44 3.68
CA ALA A 63 12.16 -3.64 2.78
C ALA A 63 11.40 -4.52 1.78
N TRP A 64 12.01 -5.59 1.26
CA TRP A 64 11.34 -6.57 0.41
C TRP A 64 10.26 -7.36 1.13
N ARG A 65 10.51 -7.81 2.37
CA ARG A 65 9.51 -8.48 3.19
C ARG A 65 8.32 -7.58 3.50
N ALA A 66 8.58 -6.32 3.90
CA ALA A 66 7.52 -5.33 4.10
C ALA A 66 6.66 -5.13 2.84
N ALA A 67 7.29 -5.12 1.66
CA ALA A 67 6.59 -4.98 0.39
C ALA A 67 5.71 -6.19 0.05
N ALA A 68 6.19 -7.40 0.34
CA ALA A 68 5.43 -8.64 0.12
C ALA A 68 4.16 -8.69 0.98
N GLU A 69 4.29 -8.39 2.28
CA GLU A 69 3.15 -8.33 3.20
C GLU A 69 2.13 -7.28 2.76
N LEU A 70 2.59 -6.11 2.32
CA LEU A 70 1.71 -5.05 1.86
C LEU A 70 1.01 -5.41 0.54
N GLU A 71 1.70 -6.06 -0.39
CA GLU A 71 1.09 -6.58 -1.63
C GLU A 71 0.02 -7.64 -1.32
N TYR A 72 0.27 -8.51 -0.34
CA TYR A 72 -0.71 -9.48 0.12
C TYR A 72 -1.96 -8.81 0.70
N ALA A 73 -1.79 -7.77 1.53
CA ALA A 73 -2.91 -6.97 2.03
C ALA A 73 -3.70 -6.32 0.87
N LEU A 74 -3.01 -5.74 -0.12
CA LEU A 74 -3.65 -5.13 -1.31
C LEU A 74 -4.44 -6.15 -2.14
N PHE A 75 -3.91 -7.36 -2.30
CA PHE A 75 -4.63 -8.44 -2.96
C PHE A 75 -5.92 -8.78 -2.21
N LEU A 76 -5.86 -8.93 -0.88
CA LEU A 76 -7.05 -9.19 -0.07
C LEU A 76 -8.08 -8.06 -0.14
N PHE A 77 -7.64 -6.80 -0.20
CA PHE A 77 -8.52 -5.67 -0.46
C PHE A 77 -9.16 -5.73 -1.85
N SER A 78 -8.41 -6.09 -2.90
CA SER A 78 -8.98 -6.22 -4.25
C SER A 78 -10.06 -7.30 -4.31
N LEU A 79 -9.93 -8.38 -3.52
CA LEU A 79 -10.96 -9.41 -3.43
C LEU A 79 -12.24 -8.91 -2.74
N LYS A 80 -12.17 -7.82 -1.98
CA LYS A 80 -13.35 -7.17 -1.38
C LYS A 80 -14.03 -6.18 -2.34
N TYR A 81 -13.27 -5.63 -3.28
CA TYR A 81 -13.71 -4.61 -4.24
C TYR A 81 -13.66 -5.11 -5.69
N THR A 82 -13.86 -6.41 -5.93
CA THR A 82 -13.65 -7.05 -7.25
C THR A 82 -14.40 -6.40 -8.40
N ASP A 83 -15.59 -5.85 -8.11
CA ASP A 83 -16.49 -5.28 -9.12
C ASP A 83 -16.31 -3.77 -9.31
N GLN A 84 -15.30 -3.18 -8.65
CA GLN A 84 -15.07 -1.74 -8.65
C GLN A 84 -13.61 -1.44 -8.97
N ASP A 85 -13.38 -0.66 -10.04
CA ASP A 85 -12.06 -0.06 -10.27
C ASP A 85 -11.86 1.15 -9.35
N VAL A 86 -11.73 0.86 -8.05
CA VAL A 86 -11.54 1.87 -7.00
C VAL A 86 -10.18 2.55 -7.08
N THR A 87 -9.22 1.93 -7.76
CA THR A 87 -7.82 2.38 -7.78
C THR A 87 -7.52 3.42 -8.87
N SER A 88 -8.33 3.46 -9.93
CA SER A 88 -8.13 4.30 -11.13
C SER A 88 -8.01 5.81 -10.91
N GLY A 89 -8.35 6.32 -9.72
CA GLY A 89 -8.23 7.74 -9.36
C GLY A 89 -7.26 8.06 -8.23
N TRP A 90 -6.63 7.05 -7.62
CA TRP A 90 -5.81 7.26 -6.44
C TRP A 90 -4.48 7.90 -6.81
N LYS A 91 -4.36 9.18 -6.45
CA LYS A 91 -3.12 9.90 -6.56
C LYS A 91 -2.19 9.42 -5.47
N THR A 92 -1.08 8.83 -5.86
CA THR A 92 0.07 8.72 -4.97
C THR A 92 0.53 10.13 -4.64
N GLU A 93 0.56 10.50 -3.37
CA GLU A 93 1.01 11.83 -2.96
C GLU A 93 2.33 12.19 -3.65
N SER A 94 2.42 13.44 -4.09
CA SER A 94 3.57 13.97 -4.81
C SER A 94 4.74 14.16 -3.83
N HIS A 95 5.37 13.06 -3.43
CA HIS A 95 6.57 13.12 -2.61
C HIS A 95 7.72 13.69 -3.44
N ASN A 96 8.43 14.67 -2.90
CA ASN A 96 9.55 15.31 -3.60
C ASN A 96 10.62 14.28 -3.94
N ARG A 97 11.11 14.26 -5.19
CA ARG A 97 12.12 13.30 -5.68
C ARG A 97 13.38 13.22 -4.78
N SER A 98 13.67 14.27 -4.02
CA SER A 98 14.79 14.43 -3.09
C SER A 98 14.57 13.86 -1.68
N ASP A 99 13.40 13.33 -1.35
CA ASP A 99 13.15 12.79 0.00
C ASP A 99 14.10 11.64 0.35
N SER A 100 14.66 11.67 1.56
CA SER A 100 15.58 10.64 2.03
C SER A 100 14.86 9.30 2.27
N PRO A 101 15.55 8.15 2.13
CA PRO A 101 14.96 6.84 2.40
C PRO A 101 14.36 6.72 3.82
N ALA A 102 14.99 7.35 4.82
CA ALA A 102 14.49 7.37 6.19
C ALA A 102 13.15 8.14 6.31
N LYS A 103 13.03 9.29 5.62
CA LYS A 103 11.78 10.06 5.60
C LYS A 103 10.68 9.27 4.90
N LEU A 104 10.98 8.68 3.74
CA LEU A 104 10.02 7.86 3.00
C LEU A 104 9.56 6.65 3.82
N LEU A 105 10.47 5.93 4.49
CA LEU A 105 10.12 4.82 5.38
C LEU A 105 9.15 5.24 6.49
N LYS A 106 9.40 6.39 7.14
CA LYS A 106 8.51 6.93 8.16
C LYS A 106 7.12 7.25 7.61
N THR A 107 7.05 7.78 6.38
CA THR A 107 5.77 8.00 5.69
C THR A 107 5.07 6.68 5.38
N VAL A 108 5.78 5.66 4.91
CA VAL A 108 5.21 4.31 4.71
C VAL A 108 4.63 3.78 6.02
N GLN A 109 5.38 3.83 7.13
CA GLN A 109 4.91 3.40 8.45
C GLN A 109 3.62 4.13 8.86
N THR A 110 3.58 5.46 8.65
CA THR A 110 2.39 6.26 8.96
C THR A 110 1.18 5.85 8.13
N SER A 111 1.38 5.57 6.84
CA SER A 111 0.29 5.13 5.95
C SER A 111 -0.19 3.72 6.28
N VAL A 112 0.71 2.79 6.66
CA VAL A 112 0.32 1.44 7.11
C VAL A 112 -0.49 1.50 8.40
N ALA A 113 -0.07 2.34 9.36
CA ALA A 113 -0.81 2.55 10.61
C ALA A 113 -2.23 3.10 10.34
N LYS A 114 -2.36 4.10 9.45
CA LYS A 114 -3.66 4.64 9.03
C LYS A 114 -4.54 3.61 8.31
N SER A 115 -3.92 2.74 7.49
CA SER A 115 -4.63 1.63 6.86
C SER A 115 -5.25 0.71 7.90
N LYS A 116 -4.47 0.30 8.90
CA LYS A 116 -4.89 -0.57 10.00
C LYS A 116 -5.97 0.08 10.87
N GLU A 117 -5.83 1.35 11.22
CA GLU A 117 -6.88 2.12 11.92
C GLU A 117 -8.19 2.17 11.13
N SER A 118 -8.10 2.34 9.81
CA SER A 118 -9.26 2.37 8.92
C SER A 118 -9.95 1.00 8.82
N VAL A 119 -9.18 -0.10 8.85
CA VAL A 119 -9.72 -1.47 8.98
C VAL A 119 -10.55 -1.61 10.26
N PHE A 120 -10.01 -1.21 11.40
CA PHE A 120 -10.72 -1.28 12.69
C PHE A 120 -11.96 -0.38 12.75
N SER A 121 -11.93 0.75 12.04
CA SER A 121 -13.06 1.67 11.93
C SER A 121 -14.12 1.20 10.90
N GLY A 122 -13.92 0.06 10.23
CA GLY A 122 -14.79 -0.43 9.17
C GLY A 122 -14.73 0.39 7.87
N ASN A 123 -13.80 1.34 7.76
CA ASN A 123 -13.62 2.16 6.57
C ASN A 123 -12.67 1.48 5.57
N TRP A 124 -13.17 0.41 4.97
CA TRP A 124 -12.41 -0.47 4.07
C TRP A 124 -11.79 0.24 2.86
N LEU A 125 -12.49 1.23 2.29
CA LEU A 125 -12.00 1.91 1.10
C LEU A 125 -10.80 2.81 1.44
N LYS A 126 -10.88 3.55 2.55
CA LYS A 126 -9.75 4.32 3.05
C LYS A 126 -8.58 3.44 3.47
N ALA A 127 -8.88 2.29 4.10
CA ALA A 127 -7.83 1.32 4.43
C ALA A 127 -7.07 0.89 3.18
N TYR A 128 -7.79 0.54 2.12
CA TYR A 128 -7.20 0.14 0.86
C TYR A 128 -6.39 1.29 0.22
N GLU A 129 -6.92 2.52 0.20
CA GLU A 129 -6.21 3.70 -0.33
C GLU A 129 -4.91 3.99 0.43
N HIS A 130 -4.92 3.87 1.77
CA HIS A 130 -3.74 4.04 2.60
C HIS A 130 -2.69 2.95 2.37
N ALA A 131 -3.11 1.68 2.28
CA ALA A 131 -2.23 0.57 1.92
C ALA A 131 -1.61 0.76 0.52
N PHE A 132 -2.42 1.22 -0.44
CA PHE A 132 -1.96 1.46 -1.81
C PHE A 132 -0.91 2.56 -1.83
N THR A 133 -1.16 3.67 -1.14
CA THR A 133 -0.20 4.77 -1.00
C THR A 133 1.11 4.31 -0.36
N ALA A 134 1.02 3.52 0.71
CA ALA A 134 2.20 2.92 1.36
C ALA A 134 3.02 2.06 0.39
N ARG A 135 2.36 1.30 -0.49
CA ARG A 135 3.04 0.41 -1.44
C ARG A 135 3.80 1.18 -2.50
N GLN A 136 3.20 2.25 -3.02
CA GLN A 136 3.80 3.09 -4.04
C GLN A 136 5.03 3.82 -3.51
N LEU A 137 4.98 4.27 -2.26
CA LEU A 137 6.13 4.79 -1.54
C LEU A 137 7.25 3.75 -1.37
N LEU A 138 6.90 2.51 -1.01
CA LEU A 138 7.86 1.45 -0.79
C LEU A 138 8.53 1.00 -2.12
N LEU A 139 7.77 0.92 -3.22
CA LEU A 139 8.30 0.72 -4.57
C LEU A 139 9.36 1.76 -4.92
N ARG A 140 9.10 3.01 -4.56
CA ARG A 140 10.05 4.09 -4.80
C ARG A 140 11.34 3.92 -3.99
N ILE A 141 11.24 3.56 -2.71
CA ILE A 141 12.42 3.26 -1.87
C ILE A 141 13.25 2.13 -2.50
N GLN A 142 12.61 1.03 -2.89
CA GLN A 142 13.26 -0.11 -3.52
C GLN A 142 13.94 0.28 -4.84
N ARG A 143 13.28 1.08 -5.69
CA ARG A 143 13.82 1.56 -6.96
C ARG A 143 15.06 2.44 -6.78
N GLU A 144 15.02 3.39 -5.84
CA GLU A 144 16.17 4.25 -5.54
C GLU A 144 17.34 3.46 -4.98
N TYR A 145 17.06 2.44 -4.17
CA TYR A 145 18.08 1.56 -3.62
C TYR A 145 18.76 0.70 -4.71
N ALA A 146 17.96 0.08 -5.58
CA ALA A 146 18.46 -0.69 -6.71
C ALA A 146 19.33 0.15 -7.66
N ARG A 147 18.92 1.40 -7.96
CA ARG A 147 19.71 2.34 -8.76
C ARG A 147 21.07 2.64 -8.13
N LYS A 148 21.10 2.93 -6.83
CA LYS A 148 22.34 3.20 -6.09
C LYS A 148 23.27 1.99 -6.08
N LYS A 149 22.72 0.79 -5.86
CA LYS A 149 23.47 -0.47 -5.90
C LYS A 149 24.08 -0.70 -7.28
N HIS A 150 23.29 -0.55 -8.34
CA HIS A 150 23.75 -0.70 -9.72
C HIS A 150 24.84 0.31 -10.09
N ALA A 151 24.66 1.59 -9.77
CA ALA A 151 25.67 2.62 -10.00
C ALA A 151 26.97 2.35 -9.23
N GLY A 152 26.86 1.86 -7.99
CA GLY A 152 28.01 1.47 -7.18
C GLY A 152 28.76 0.26 -7.74
N LEU A 153 28.05 -0.69 -8.37
CA LEU A 153 28.66 -1.83 -9.06
C LEU A 153 29.37 -1.39 -10.35
N LEU A 154 28.75 -0.54 -11.16
CA LEU A 154 29.36 0.01 -12.39
C LEU A 154 30.65 0.79 -12.11
N LYS A 155 30.69 1.56 -11.02
CA LYS A 155 31.92 2.25 -10.59
C LYS A 155 33.03 1.28 -10.17
N ARG A 156 32.67 0.16 -9.53
CA ARG A 156 33.64 -0.88 -9.10
C ARG A 156 34.12 -1.75 -10.25
N SER A 157 33.31 -1.97 -11.28
CA SER A 157 33.66 -2.78 -12.45
C SER A 157 34.51 -2.03 -13.49
N GLY A 158 35.01 -0.83 -13.18
CA GLY A 158 35.89 -0.05 -14.07
C GLY A 158 35.20 0.54 -15.30
N TYR A 159 33.88 0.37 -15.45
CA TYR A 159 33.15 0.76 -16.66
C TYR A 159 33.09 2.28 -16.91
N TYR A 160 33.51 3.08 -15.92
CA TYR A 160 33.62 4.56 -16.00
C TYR A 160 35.07 5.06 -15.89
N SER A 161 36.08 4.20 -16.08
CA SER A 161 37.50 4.59 -15.93
C SER A 161 38.17 5.09 -17.21
N SER A 162 37.43 5.47 -18.25
CA SER A 162 38.05 5.87 -19.53
C SER A 162 37.27 6.97 -20.25
N SER A 163 37.49 8.23 -19.86
CA SER A 163 37.48 9.38 -20.79
C SER A 163 37.73 10.67 -20.01
N SER A 164 38.99 10.97 -19.71
CA SER A 164 39.48 12.35 -19.51
C SER A 164 40.98 12.31 -19.77
N THR A 165 41.33 12.39 -21.06
CA THR A 165 42.61 12.92 -21.55
C THR A 165 42.66 14.42 -21.33
#